data_AF-A0A7X0H3B2-F1
#
_entry.id   AF-A0A7X0H3B2-F1
#
_cell.length_a   1.000
_cell.length_b   1.000
_cell.length_c   1.000
_cell.angle_alpha   90.00
_cell.angle_beta   90.00
_cell.angle_gamma   90.00
#
_symmetry.space_group_name_H-M   'P 1'
#
loop_
_entity.id
_entity.type
_entity.pdbx_description
1 polymer ?
#
loop_
_entity_poly.entity_id
_entity_poly.type
_entity_poly.pdbx_seq_one_letter_code
_entity_poly.pdbx_strand_id
1 'polypeptide(L)'
;MEHSTLPAPLLAGTCLAFTPVPGQRHRADGWTPDTQANFIRALEAMGSVGRATKAVGMGRRSAYRLRDRPGAASFAAAWDRAISMGRTYQFSIAMDRAINGVTIVRVLKGGAVDVSGGPDMDIVRSALREDATPLKATKDTV
;
A
#
# COMPACT_ATOMS: atom_id res chain seq x y z
N MET A 1 11.00 30.39 29.32
CA MET A 1 9.72 30.01 28.68
C MET A 1 10.05 28.96 27.65
N GLU A 2 10.11 27.69 28.06
CA GLU A 2 10.38 26.60 27.13
C GLU A 2 9.08 26.30 26.38
N HIS A 3 9.03 26.67 25.11
CA HIS A 3 8.05 26.11 24.19
C HIS A 3 8.45 24.65 23.97
N SER A 4 7.97 23.78 24.84
CA SER A 4 7.94 22.33 24.60
C SER A 4 6.97 22.12 23.44
N THR A 5 7.47 22.34 22.22
CA THR A 5 6.76 22.08 20.98
C THR A 5 6.73 20.57 20.87
N LEU A 6 5.70 19.96 21.47
CA LEU A 6 5.36 18.58 21.17
C LEU A 6 5.32 18.47 19.64
N PRO A 7 6.02 17.49 19.04
CA PRO A 7 5.98 17.33 17.59
C PRO A 7 4.52 17.26 17.17
N ALA A 8 4.14 18.10 16.21
CA ALA A 8 2.79 18.09 15.68
C ALA A 8 2.43 16.64 15.30
N PRO A 9 1.18 16.19 15.54
CA PRO A 9 0.79 14.83 15.19
C PRO A 9 1.17 14.56 13.73
N LEU A 10 1.79 13.40 13.44
CA LEU A 10 2.43 13.12 12.14
C LEU A 10 1.57 13.38 10.90
N LEU A 11 0.24 13.38 11.05
CA LEU A 11 -0.74 13.56 9.98
C LEU A 11 -1.59 14.82 10.16
N ALA A 12 -1.29 15.68 11.14
CA ALA A 12 -1.99 16.93 11.36
C ALA A 12 -1.92 17.81 10.10
N GLY A 13 -3.06 18.37 9.70
CA GLY A 13 -3.19 19.20 8.50
C GLY A 13 -3.27 18.42 7.17
N THR A 14 -3.23 17.09 7.19
CA THR A 14 -3.39 16.26 5.98
C THR A 14 -4.84 15.74 5.85
N CYS A 15 -5.22 15.28 4.66
CA CYS A 15 -6.50 14.58 4.46
C CYS A 15 -6.59 13.22 5.18
N LEU A 16 -5.47 12.75 5.74
CA LEU A 16 -5.32 11.53 6.54
C LEU A 16 -5.37 11.82 8.04
N ALA A 17 -5.60 13.06 8.47
CA ALA A 17 -5.77 13.37 9.89
C ALA A 17 -6.94 12.57 10.51
N PHE A 18 -6.72 12.03 11.71
CA PHE A 18 -7.73 11.29 12.47
C PHE A 18 -7.51 11.45 13.98
N THR A 19 -8.55 11.20 14.77
CA THR A 19 -8.44 11.07 16.22
C THR A 19 -7.93 9.68 16.60
N PRO A 20 -6.78 9.54 17.30
CA PRO A 20 -6.25 8.25 17.70
C PRO A 20 -7.24 7.41 18.50
N VAL A 21 -7.34 6.12 18.15
CA VAL A 21 -8.21 5.17 18.83
C VAL A 21 -7.61 4.83 20.19
N PRO A 22 -8.32 5.00 21.31
CA PRO A 22 -7.80 4.65 22.63
C PRO A 22 -7.42 3.16 22.71
N GLY A 23 -6.26 2.90 23.31
CA GLY A 23 -5.83 1.55 23.64
C GLY A 23 -6.63 1.00 24.83
N GLN A 24 -7.09 -0.26 24.76
CA GLN A 24 -7.68 -0.94 25.92
C GLN A 24 -6.69 -1.14 27.08
N ARG A 25 -5.39 -1.24 26.76
CA ARG A 25 -4.30 -1.37 27.73
C ARG A 25 -3.14 -0.52 27.26
N HIS A 26 -2.61 0.31 28.15
CA HIS A 26 -1.40 1.08 27.87
C HIS A 26 -0.22 0.08 27.81
N ARG A 27 0.21 -0.24 26.59
CA ARG A 27 1.43 -0.99 26.33
C ARG A 27 2.35 -0.08 25.53
N ALA A 28 3.61 0.00 25.93
CA ALA A 28 4.62 0.84 25.27
C ALA A 28 4.85 0.42 23.80
N ASP A 29 4.68 -0.88 23.52
CA ASP A 29 4.81 -1.51 22.20
C ASP A 29 3.45 -1.76 21.52
N GLY A 30 2.39 -1.08 21.97
CA GLY A 30 1.02 -1.28 21.49
C GLY A 30 0.62 -0.33 20.36
N TRP A 31 -0.69 -0.31 20.06
CA TRP A 31 -1.28 0.68 19.15
C TRP A 31 -1.36 2.08 19.79
N THR A 32 -0.19 2.68 20.04
CA THR A 32 -0.07 4.07 20.51
C THR A 32 -0.53 5.03 19.41
N PRO A 33 -0.88 6.29 19.74
CA PRO A 33 -1.19 7.31 18.74
C PRO A 33 -0.14 7.42 17.63
N ASP A 34 1.14 7.38 18.00
CA ASP A 34 2.25 7.44 17.05
C ASP A 34 2.29 6.21 16.15
N THR A 35 2.10 5.00 16.69
CA THR A 35 2.06 3.79 15.88
C THR A 35 0.86 3.78 14.93
N GLN A 36 -0.29 4.30 15.35
CA GLN A 36 -1.45 4.44 14.47
C GLN A 36 -1.18 5.42 13.32
N ALA A 37 -0.57 6.57 13.61
CA ALA A 37 -0.25 7.55 12.59
C ALA A 37 0.83 7.03 11.61
N ASN A 38 1.88 6.38 12.12
CA ASN A 38 2.90 5.72 11.31
C ASN A 38 2.29 4.60 10.44
N PHE A 39 1.31 3.86 10.96
CA PHE A 39 0.63 2.82 10.20
C PHE A 39 -0.16 3.41 9.02
N ILE A 40 -0.91 4.50 9.24
CA ILE A 40 -1.65 5.17 8.16
C ILE A 40 -0.69 5.73 7.09
N ARG A 41 0.43 6.35 7.51
CA ARG A 41 1.46 6.83 6.58
C ARG A 41 2.13 5.69 5.79
N ALA A 42 2.39 4.57 6.45
CA ALA A 42 2.90 3.37 5.79
C ALA A 42 1.89 2.78 4.79
N LEU A 43 0.59 2.85 5.12
CA LEU A 43 -0.49 2.38 4.26
C LEU A 43 -0.63 3.27 3.01
N GLU A 44 -0.52 4.59 3.17
CA GLU A 44 -0.47 5.57 2.08
C GLU A 44 0.71 5.31 1.14
N ALA A 45 1.90 5.01 1.67
CA ALA A 45 3.07 4.77 0.83
C ALA A 45 2.99 3.44 0.05
N MET A 46 2.44 2.39 0.67
CA MET A 46 2.58 1.02 0.18
C MET A 46 1.29 0.39 -0.36
N GLY A 47 0.11 0.92 -0.07
CA GLY A 47 -1.18 0.36 -0.52
C GLY A 47 -1.49 -1.06 -0.02
N SER A 48 -0.71 -1.58 0.94
CA SER A 48 -0.80 -2.96 1.43
C SER A 48 -0.80 -2.99 2.95
N VAL A 49 -1.92 -3.45 3.52
CA VAL A 49 -2.08 -3.60 4.97
C VAL A 49 -0.99 -4.49 5.55
N GLY A 50 -0.64 -5.59 4.88
CA GLY A 50 0.38 -6.51 5.34
C GLY A 50 1.77 -5.88 5.47
N ARG A 51 2.17 -5.09 4.48
CA ARG A 51 3.46 -4.38 4.49
C ARG A 51 3.44 -3.23 5.50
N ALA A 52 2.34 -2.48 5.56
CA ALA A 52 2.14 -1.40 6.52
C ALA A 52 2.21 -1.87 7.97
N THR A 53 1.54 -2.98 8.32
CA THR A 53 1.61 -3.52 9.67
C THR A 53 3.01 -4.02 10.01
N LYS A 54 3.71 -4.67 9.06
CA LYS A 54 5.09 -5.11 9.27
C LYS A 54 6.04 -3.93 9.52
N ALA A 55 5.85 -2.82 8.79
CA ALA A 55 6.66 -1.61 8.92
C ALA A 55 6.55 -0.96 10.31
N VAL A 56 5.41 -1.12 10.99
CA VAL A 56 5.19 -0.58 12.35
C VAL A 56 5.29 -1.63 13.45
N GLY A 57 5.79 -2.84 13.15
CA GLY A 57 5.93 -3.91 14.14
C GLY A 57 4.62 -4.52 14.64
N MET A 58 3.52 -4.36 13.91
CA MET A 58 2.19 -4.83 14.32
C MET A 58 1.70 -6.03 13.52
N GLY A 59 0.76 -6.77 14.10
CA GLY A 59 0.05 -7.86 13.44
C GLY A 59 -1.14 -7.38 12.59
N ARG A 60 -1.35 -7.99 11.42
CA ARG A 60 -2.51 -7.68 10.55
C ARG A 60 -3.86 -7.82 11.27
N ARG A 61 -4.03 -8.89 12.05
CA ARG A 61 -5.26 -9.13 12.82
C ARG A 61 -5.48 -8.09 13.92
N SER A 62 -4.43 -7.54 14.53
CA SER A 62 -4.59 -6.49 15.55
C SER A 62 -4.96 -5.15 14.93
N ALA A 63 -4.51 -4.86 13.71
CA ALA A 63 -4.87 -3.66 12.97
C ALA A 63 -6.38 -3.63 12.63
N TYR A 64 -6.94 -4.74 12.10
CA TYR A 64 -8.39 -4.82 11.87
C TYR A 64 -9.20 -4.71 13.16
N ARG A 65 -8.78 -5.40 14.23
CA ARG A 65 -9.41 -5.24 15.55
C ARG A 65 -9.36 -3.81 16.10
N LEU A 66 -8.36 -3.00 15.70
CA LEU A 66 -8.31 -1.59 16.07
C LEU A 66 -9.31 -0.78 15.24
N ARG A 67 -9.40 -1.05 13.94
CA ARG A 67 -10.35 -0.43 13.02
C ARG A 67 -11.81 -0.66 13.42
N ASP A 68 -12.12 -1.84 13.94
CA ASP A 68 -13.49 -2.23 14.30
C ASP A 68 -13.92 -1.76 15.70
N ARG A 69 -13.09 -0.98 16.41
CA ARG A 69 -13.43 -0.52 17.77
C ARG A 69 -14.50 0.57 17.76
N PRO A 70 -15.34 0.64 18.81
CA PRO A 70 -16.15 1.82 19.07
C PRO A 70 -15.28 3.08 19.11
N GLY A 71 -15.68 4.13 18.37
CA GLY A 71 -14.93 5.38 18.27
C GLY A 71 -13.79 5.39 17.24
N ALA A 72 -13.54 4.28 16.52
CA ALA A 72 -12.50 4.22 15.49
C ALA A 72 -12.90 4.78 14.11
N ALA A 73 -14.06 5.43 14.01
CA ALA A 73 -14.61 5.90 12.73
C ALA A 73 -13.66 6.84 11.97
N SER A 74 -13.01 7.78 12.65
CA SER A 74 -12.03 8.69 12.02
C SER A 74 -10.79 7.93 11.53
N PHE A 75 -10.31 6.94 12.30
CA PHE A 75 -9.18 6.11 11.92
C PHE A 75 -9.52 5.21 10.71
N ALA A 76 -10.72 4.62 10.70
CA ALA A 76 -11.21 3.84 9.56
C ALA A 76 -11.31 4.69 8.29
N ALA A 77 -11.81 5.92 8.38
CA ALA A 77 -11.87 6.85 7.25
C ALA A 77 -10.47 7.22 6.73
N ALA A 78 -9.51 7.49 7.62
CA ALA A 78 -8.12 7.73 7.22
C ALA A 78 -7.47 6.48 6.58
N TRP A 79 -7.78 5.29 7.10
CA TRP A 79 -7.32 4.02 6.53
C TRP A 79 -7.82 3.85 5.09
N ASP A 80 -9.10 4.07 4.85
CA ASP A 80 -9.71 3.88 3.52
C ASP A 80 -9.13 4.85 2.49
N ARG A 81 -8.88 6.11 2.88
CA ARG A 81 -8.16 7.09 2.05
C ARG A 81 -6.72 6.64 1.77
N ALA A 82 -5.96 6.31 2.82
CA ALA A 82 -4.55 5.94 2.70
C ALA A 82 -4.36 4.70 1.83
N ILE A 83 -5.17 3.65 2.00
CA ILE A 83 -5.04 2.44 1.17
C ILE A 83 -5.39 2.70 -0.29
N SER A 84 -6.37 3.57 -0.57
CA SER A 84 -6.70 3.98 -1.93
C SER A 84 -5.54 4.74 -2.58
N MET A 85 -5.01 5.77 -1.90
CA MET A 85 -3.85 6.55 -2.37
C MET A 85 -2.64 5.65 -2.65
N GLY A 86 -2.32 4.75 -1.71
CA GLY A 86 -1.18 3.85 -1.86
C GLY A 86 -1.34 2.83 -2.98
N ARG A 87 -2.54 2.30 -3.20
CA ARG A 87 -2.80 1.41 -4.34
C ARG A 87 -2.63 2.13 -5.67
N THR A 88 -3.18 3.34 -5.80
CA THR A 88 -3.01 4.16 -7.01
C THR A 88 -1.54 4.45 -7.27
N TYR A 89 -0.78 4.84 -6.24
CA TYR A 89 0.64 5.11 -6.38
C TYR A 89 1.46 3.87 -6.77
N GLN A 90 1.24 2.73 -6.09
CA GLN A 90 1.94 1.48 -6.43
C GLN A 90 1.57 0.98 -7.83
N PHE A 91 0.32 1.17 -8.28
CA PHE A 91 -0.08 0.85 -9.64
C PHE A 91 0.67 1.71 -10.67
N SER A 92 0.79 3.03 -10.42
CA SER A 92 1.55 3.92 -11.30
C SER A 92 3.02 3.50 -11.40
N ILE A 93 3.66 3.15 -10.27
CA ILE A 93 5.04 2.64 -10.27
C ILE A 93 5.15 1.33 -11.03
N ALA A 94 4.21 0.40 -10.81
CA ALA A 94 4.20 -0.87 -11.49
C ALA A 94 4.06 -0.67 -13.00
N MET A 95 3.20 0.24 -13.44
CA MET A 95 3.01 0.56 -14.86
C MET A 95 4.25 1.23 -15.46
N ASP A 96 4.84 2.21 -14.78
CA ASP A 96 6.08 2.85 -15.23
C ASP A 96 7.22 1.83 -15.38
N ARG A 97 7.41 0.95 -14.39
CA ARG A 97 8.37 -0.17 -14.50
C ARG A 97 8.00 -1.14 -15.60
N ALA A 98 6.72 -1.43 -15.74
CA ALA A 98 6.23 -2.33 -16.76
C ALA A 98 6.31 -1.71 -18.15
N ILE A 99 6.50 -0.40 -18.35
CA ILE A 99 6.65 0.24 -19.67
C ILE A 99 8.11 0.64 -19.95
N ASN A 100 8.78 1.20 -18.96
CA ASN A 100 10.10 1.82 -19.08
C ASN A 100 11.21 1.02 -18.37
N GLY A 101 10.84 0.03 -17.54
CA GLY A 101 11.75 -0.56 -16.55
C GLY A 101 12.61 -1.73 -17.01
N VAL A 102 12.47 -2.23 -18.25
CA VAL A 102 13.36 -3.28 -18.75
C VAL A 102 14.39 -2.69 -19.70
N THR A 103 15.59 -2.47 -19.18
CA THR A 103 16.80 -2.39 -20.01
C THR A 103 17.20 -3.82 -20.37
N ILE A 104 16.77 -4.30 -21.54
CA ILE A 104 17.27 -5.57 -22.08
C ILE A 104 18.65 -5.30 -22.66
N VAL A 105 19.68 -5.82 -22.00
CA VAL A 105 21.06 -5.82 -22.52
C VAL A 105 21.28 -7.12 -23.27
N ARG A 106 21.36 -7.06 -24.60
CA ARG A 106 21.67 -8.19 -25.47
C ARG A 106 23.11 -8.09 -25.95
N VAL A 107 23.94 -9.06 -25.56
CA VAL A 107 25.31 -9.19 -26.10
C VAL A 107 25.25 -10.04 -27.36
N LEU A 108 25.57 -9.44 -28.50
CA LEU A 108 25.58 -10.07 -29.81
C LEU A 108 26.90 -10.81 -30.07
N LYS A 109 26.87 -11.76 -31.00
CA LYS A 109 28.07 -12.50 -31.43
C LYS A 109 29.07 -11.50 -32.05
N GLY A 110 30.27 -11.40 -31.48
CA GLY A 110 31.27 -10.39 -31.85
C GLY A 110 31.45 -9.24 -30.84
N GLY A 111 30.72 -9.26 -29.71
CA GLY A 111 30.96 -8.33 -28.59
C GLY A 111 30.18 -7.01 -28.66
N ALA A 112 29.34 -6.83 -29.69
CA ALA A 112 28.43 -5.69 -29.74
C ALA A 112 27.33 -5.83 -28.68
N VAL A 113 27.00 -4.73 -28.01
CA VAL A 113 25.95 -4.67 -26.99
C VAL A 113 24.77 -3.88 -27.54
N ASP A 114 23.62 -4.53 -27.63
CA ASP A 114 22.34 -3.88 -27.88
C ASP A 114 21.63 -3.61 -26.56
N VAL A 115 21.20 -2.37 -26.35
CA VAL A 115 20.50 -1.93 -25.15
C VAL A 115 19.12 -1.48 -25.59
N SER A 116 18.14 -2.37 -25.48
CA SER A 116 16.76 -2.07 -25.81
C SER A 116 15.97 -1.79 -24.53
N GLY A 117 15.37 -0.60 -24.46
CA GLY A 117 14.37 -0.27 -23.45
C GLY A 117 13.00 -0.76 -23.87
N GLY A 118 12.19 -1.26 -22.94
CA GLY A 118 10.80 -1.55 -23.22
C GLY A 118 10.00 -2.11 -22.05
N PRO A 119 8.70 -2.33 -22.28
CA PRO A 119 7.80 -2.85 -21.26
C PRO A 119 8.17 -4.26 -20.78
N ASP A 120 8.02 -4.54 -19.48
CA ASP A 120 7.97 -5.92 -18.97
C ASP A 120 6.65 -6.56 -19.41
N MET A 121 6.69 -7.20 -20.57
CA MET A 121 5.51 -7.74 -21.22
C MET A 121 4.82 -8.84 -20.42
N ASP A 122 5.50 -9.54 -19.51
CA ASP A 122 4.84 -10.57 -18.69
C ASP A 122 3.98 -9.95 -17.61
N ILE A 123 4.40 -8.81 -17.05
CA ILE A 123 3.59 -8.02 -16.13
C ILE A 123 2.43 -7.36 -16.88
N VAL A 124 2.68 -6.72 -18.03
CA VAL A 124 1.61 -6.15 -18.86
C VAL A 124 0.57 -7.21 -19.25
N ARG A 125 1.02 -8.40 -19.67
CA ARG A 125 0.14 -9.52 -20.07
C ARG A 125 -0.59 -10.17 -18.91
N SER A 126 -0.11 -10.06 -17.67
CA SER A 126 -0.83 -10.58 -16.51
C SER A 126 -1.91 -9.61 -16.05
N ALA A 127 -1.64 -8.30 -16.08
CA ALA A 127 -2.63 -7.25 -15.78
C ALA A 127 -3.79 -7.23 -16.79
N LEU A 128 -3.51 -7.39 -18.09
CA LEU A 128 -4.55 -7.43 -19.14
C LEU A 128 -5.46 -8.68 -19.07
N ARG A 129 -5.05 -9.74 -18.37
CA ARG A 129 -5.85 -10.97 -18.27
C ARG A 129 -6.94 -10.91 -17.18
N GLU A 130 -6.84 -10.02 -16.20
CA GLU A 130 -7.84 -9.95 -15.12
C GLU A 130 -9.19 -9.35 -15.58
N ASP A 131 -9.24 -8.60 -16.68
CA ASP A 131 -10.49 -8.10 -17.30
C ASP A 131 -11.17 -9.13 -18.22
N ALA A 132 -10.52 -10.27 -18.50
CA ALA A 132 -11.11 -11.37 -19.25
C ALA A 132 -11.64 -12.44 -18.27
N THR A 133 -12.76 -12.16 -17.61
CA THR A 133 -13.47 -13.22 -16.89
C THR A 133 -13.85 -14.31 -17.90
N PRO A 134 -13.51 -15.60 -17.69
CA PRO A 134 -13.96 -16.64 -18.58
C PRO A 134 -15.47 -16.82 -18.38
N LEU A 135 -16.26 -16.51 -19.40
CA LEU A 135 -17.65 -16.97 -19.45
C LEU A 135 -17.61 -18.49 -19.35
N LYS A 136 -18.12 -19.04 -18.24
CA LYS A 136 -18.29 -20.48 -18.08
C LYS A 136 -19.15 -20.98 -19.24
N ALA A 137 -18.55 -21.78 -20.13
CA ALA A 137 -19.30 -22.55 -21.10
C ALA A 137 -20.18 -23.57 -20.35
N THR A 138 -21.47 -23.32 -20.29
CA THR A 138 -22.47 -24.34 -19.94
C THR A 138 -22.51 -25.35 -21.08
N LYS A 139 -22.18 -26.59 -20.75
CA LYS A 139 -22.32 -27.74 -21.63
C LYS A 139 -23.81 -28.00 -21.83
N ASP A 140 -24.38 -27.52 -22.93
CA ASP A 140 -25.68 -27.99 -23.38
C ASP A 140 -25.51 -29.38 -23.98
N THR A 141 -26.17 -30.34 -23.32
CA THR A 141 -26.25 -31.74 -23.72
C THR A 141 -27.51 -31.90 -24.56
N VAL A 142 -27.35 -32.41 -25.78
CA VAL A 142 -28.38 -33.11 -26.56
C VAL A 142 -27.77 -34.41 -27.05
#